data_AF-A0A6P1M377-F1
#
_entry.id   AF-A0A6P1M377-F1
#
_cell.length_a   1.000
_cell.length_b   1.000
_cell.length_c   1.000
_cell.angle_alpha   90.00
_cell.angle_beta   90.00
_cell.angle_gamma   90.00
#
_symmetry.space_group_name_H-M   'P 1'
#
loop_
_entity.id
_entity.type
_entity.pdbx_description
1 polymer ?
#
loop_
_entity_poly.entity_id
_entity_poly.type
_entity_poly.pdbx_seq_one_letter_code
_entity_poly.pdbx_strand_id
1 'polypeptide(L)'
;MSDQPEKISDVKMDVANLYREESYTDLKTGGIRKLVPVKLDGSDDDSRPATFSGHTQVMSPHGPIPIQGVIEAATLEEAVNGFPQAMEDAMARMVEEAQKLQREQANKIVTPDDLKKDNGGIII
;
A
#
# COMPACT_ATOMS: atom_id res chain seq x y z
N MET A 1 4.78 -19.45 -29.24
CA MET A 1 5.08 -18.11 -28.69
C MET A 1 6.06 -18.34 -27.56
N SER A 2 7.30 -17.94 -27.75
CA SER A 2 8.41 -18.25 -26.83
C SER A 2 8.41 -17.22 -25.71
N ASP A 3 8.07 -17.65 -24.50
CA ASP A 3 8.26 -16.88 -23.28
C ASP A 3 9.76 -16.84 -23.00
N GLN A 4 10.46 -15.84 -23.53
CA GLN A 4 11.83 -15.56 -23.12
C GLN A 4 11.78 -14.83 -21.78
N PRO A 5 12.47 -15.31 -20.73
CA PRO A 5 12.54 -14.59 -19.47
C PRO A 5 13.15 -13.21 -19.72
N GLU A 6 12.45 -12.15 -19.31
CA GLU A 6 12.94 -10.78 -19.42
C GLU A 6 14.35 -10.68 -18.83
N LYS A 7 15.26 -10.07 -19.60
CA LYS A 7 16.66 -9.96 -19.23
C LYS A 7 16.80 -9.14 -17.94
N ILE A 8 17.32 -9.78 -16.89
CA ILE A 8 17.68 -9.16 -15.58
C ILE A 8 18.78 -8.07 -15.74
N SER A 9 19.36 -7.93 -16.93
CA SER A 9 20.54 -7.10 -17.24
C SER A 9 20.38 -5.60 -17.01
N ASP A 10 19.16 -5.08 -16.98
CA ASP A 10 18.89 -3.63 -16.84
C ASP A 10 18.46 -3.20 -15.43
N VAL A 11 18.46 -4.13 -14.46
CA VAL A 11 18.15 -3.80 -13.06
C VAL A 11 19.33 -3.04 -12.44
N LYS A 12 19.17 -1.73 -12.29
CA LYS A 12 20.13 -0.84 -11.60
C LYS A 12 19.50 -0.29 -10.32
N MET A 13 20.27 -0.27 -9.23
CA MET A 13 19.87 0.42 -8.01
C MET A 13 19.99 1.93 -8.19
N ASP A 14 19.03 2.66 -7.61
CA ASP A 14 19.13 4.12 -7.46
C ASP A 14 20.06 4.45 -6.29
N VAL A 15 21.32 4.72 -6.62
CA VAL A 15 22.37 5.06 -5.65
C VAL A 15 22.07 6.37 -4.90
N ALA A 16 21.25 7.27 -5.46
CA ALA A 16 20.84 8.49 -4.79
C ALA A 16 19.74 8.25 -3.75
N ASN A 17 19.09 7.08 -3.78
CA ASN A 17 17.93 6.78 -2.96
C ASN A 17 18.10 5.52 -2.10
N LEU A 18 19.27 5.40 -1.46
CA LEU A 18 19.58 4.30 -0.56
C LEU A 18 19.04 4.56 0.85
N TYR A 19 18.50 3.49 1.46
CA TYR A 19 18.04 3.48 2.85
C TYR A 19 18.50 2.21 3.55
N ARG A 20 18.90 2.34 4.82
CA ARG A 20 18.97 1.23 5.77
C ARG A 20 17.59 0.99 6.36
N GLU A 21 17.14 -0.26 6.31
CA GLU A 21 15.89 -0.69 6.93
C GLU A 21 16.16 -1.23 8.34
N GLU A 22 15.44 -0.68 9.32
CA GLU A 22 15.44 -1.15 10.71
C GLU A 22 14.01 -1.59 11.08
N SER A 23 13.87 -2.79 11.63
CA SER A 23 12.58 -3.34 12.06
C SER A 23 12.49 -3.43 13.58
N TYR A 24 11.43 -2.85 14.15
CA TYR A 24 11.09 -2.88 15.57
C TYR A 24 9.79 -3.66 15.72
N THR A 25 9.71 -4.62 16.63
CA THR A 25 8.51 -5.42 16.84
C THR A 25 8.38 -5.84 18.29
N ASP A 26 7.15 -5.97 18.75
CA ASP A 26 6.80 -6.53 20.05
C ASP A 26 6.46 -8.04 19.97
N LEU A 27 6.52 -8.62 18.76
CA LEU A 27 6.16 -10.00 18.42
C LEU A 27 4.70 -10.37 18.76
N LYS A 28 3.82 -9.38 18.94
CA LYS A 28 2.43 -9.59 19.36
C LYS A 28 1.45 -8.74 18.56
N THR A 29 1.59 -7.43 18.65
CA THR A 29 0.63 -6.48 18.08
C THR A 29 1.07 -6.02 16.69
N GLY A 30 2.37 -5.92 16.43
CA GLY A 30 2.84 -5.52 15.11
C GLY A 30 4.32 -5.14 15.09
N GLY A 31 4.66 -4.30 14.13
CA GLY A 31 6.01 -3.76 14.03
C GLY A 31 6.06 -2.40 13.37
N ILE A 32 7.16 -1.70 13.62
CA ILE A 32 7.53 -0.43 13.02
C ILE A 32 8.75 -0.67 12.14
N ARG A 33 8.70 -0.21 10.91
CA ARG A 33 9.83 -0.12 10.00
C ARG A 33 10.34 1.32 10.01
N LYS A 34 11.63 1.50 10.24
CA LYS A 34 12.32 2.77 10.10
C LYS A 34 13.24 2.68 8.89
N LEU A 35 13.10 3.63 7.98
CA LEU A 35 13.98 3.79 6.83
C LEU A 35 14.92 4.95 7.13
N VAL A 36 16.20 4.63 7.33
CA VAL A 36 17.27 5.61 7.58
C VAL A 36 17.98 5.87 6.26
N PRO A 37 17.96 7.10 5.73
CA PRO A 37 18.71 7.45 4.53
C PRO A 37 20.20 7.17 4.73
N VAL A 38 20.83 6.56 3.72
CA VAL A 38 22.28 6.30 3.74
C VAL A 38 22.93 6.78 2.45
N LYS A 39 24.23 7.07 2.55
CA LYS A 39 25.11 7.34 1.40
C LYS A 39 25.59 6.03 0.80
N LEU A 40 26.22 6.10 -0.37
CA LEU A 40 26.82 4.93 -1.04
C LEU A 40 27.88 4.22 -0.18
N ASP A 41 28.57 4.95 0.69
CA ASP A 41 29.56 4.38 1.62
C ASP A 41 28.92 3.65 2.82
N GLY A 42 27.59 3.66 2.94
CA GLY A 42 26.84 3.03 4.02
C GLY A 42 26.70 3.88 5.28
N SER A 43 27.27 5.09 5.31
CA SER A 43 27.07 6.04 6.41
C SER A 43 25.70 6.71 6.35
N ASP A 44 25.23 7.19 7.50
CA ASP A 44 23.94 7.87 7.61
C ASP A 44 23.97 9.20 6.81
N ASP A 45 22.84 9.47 6.15
CA ASP A 45 22.62 10.68 5.37
C ASP A 45 21.66 11.62 6.11
N ASP A 46 22.23 12.42 7.02
CA ASP A 46 21.49 13.38 7.85
C ASP A 46 20.81 14.52 7.04
N SER A 47 21.06 14.62 5.73
CA SER A 47 20.38 15.61 4.88
C SER A 47 18.92 15.25 4.58
N ARG A 48 18.55 13.97 4.79
CA ARG A 48 17.20 13.45 4.56
C ARG A 48 16.62 12.93 5.89
N PRO A 49 15.33 13.18 6.17
CA PRO A 49 14.71 12.65 7.39
C PRO A 49 14.49 11.13 7.28
N ALA A 50 14.65 10.44 8.41
CA ALA A 50 14.19 9.06 8.52
C ALA A 50 12.67 8.99 8.42
N THR A 51 12.16 7.90 7.83
CA THR A 51 10.71 7.66 7.71
C THR A 51 10.31 6.46 8.56
N PHE A 52 9.18 6.57 9.24
CA PHE A 52 8.61 5.48 10.03
C PHE A 52 7.31 4.98 9.40
N SER A 53 7.13 3.67 9.39
CA SER A 53 5.86 3.04 9.01
C SER A 53 5.51 1.91 9.96
N GLY A 54 4.25 1.87 10.36
CA GLY A 54 3.69 0.79 11.17
C GLY A 54 3.10 -0.30 10.27
N HIS A 55 3.17 -1.54 10.74
CA HIS A 55 2.43 -2.64 10.16
C HIS A 55 1.81 -3.51 11.26
N THR A 56 0.58 -3.96 11.02
CA THR A 56 -0.14 -4.92 11.86
C THR A 56 -1.05 -5.79 10.98
N GLN A 57 -1.72 -6.76 11.59
CA GLN A 57 -2.70 -7.60 10.94
C GLN A 57 -3.97 -7.62 11.77
N VAL A 58 -5.11 -7.38 11.13
CA VAL A 58 -6.42 -7.52 11.75
C VAL A 58 -7.12 -8.76 11.22
N MET A 59 -7.82 -9.50 12.07
CA MET A 59 -8.59 -10.65 11.63
C MET A 59 -9.94 -10.20 11.07
N SER A 60 -10.19 -10.46 9.79
CA SER A 60 -11.51 -10.26 9.17
C SER A 60 -12.21 -11.61 8.96
N PRO A 61 -13.53 -11.61 8.66
CA PRO A 61 -14.24 -12.84 8.31
C PRO A 61 -13.64 -13.60 7.12
N HIS A 62 -12.91 -12.90 6.24
CA HIS A 62 -12.29 -13.48 5.04
C HIS A 62 -10.79 -13.78 5.24
N GLY A 63 -10.29 -13.69 6.47
CA GLY A 63 -8.89 -13.94 6.83
C GLY A 63 -8.16 -12.69 7.34
N PRO A 64 -6.86 -12.81 7.63
CA PRO A 64 -6.06 -11.70 8.13
C PRO A 64 -5.86 -10.64 7.05
N ILE A 65 -6.16 -9.39 7.40
CA ILE A 65 -5.94 -8.22 6.54
C ILE A 65 -4.71 -7.47 7.08
N PRO A 66 -3.63 -7.34 6.28
CA PRO A 66 -2.47 -6.55 6.66
C PRO A 66 -2.80 -5.06 6.58
N ILE A 67 -2.54 -4.33 7.66
CA ILE A 67 -2.67 -2.88 7.71
C ILE A 67 -1.27 -2.28 7.76
N GLN A 68 -1.02 -1.28 6.92
CA GLN A 68 0.23 -0.54 6.89
C GLN A 68 -0.05 0.96 6.84
N GLY A 69 0.64 1.72 7.66
CA GLY A 69 0.46 3.17 7.78
C GLY A 69 1.79 3.87 7.95
N VAL A 70 1.92 5.05 7.34
CA VAL A 70 3.04 5.97 7.60
C VAL A 70 2.81 6.60 8.97
N ILE A 71 3.88 6.72 9.76
CA ILE A 71 3.85 7.36 11.08
C ILE A 71 4.65 8.65 10.99
N GLU A 72 4.01 9.77 11.29
CA GLU A 72 4.68 11.06 11.40
C GLU A 72 5.49 11.10 12.71
N ALA A 73 6.79 10.79 12.61
CA ALA A 73 7.70 10.73 13.75
C ALA A 73 9.14 11.03 13.34
N ALA A 74 9.91 11.62 14.24
CA ALA A 74 11.35 11.80 14.12
C ALA A 74 12.13 10.78 14.98
N THR A 75 11.51 10.25 16.03
CA THR A 75 12.12 9.27 16.94
C THR A 75 11.31 7.96 17.03
N LEU A 76 11.95 6.89 17.52
CA LEU A 76 11.25 5.63 17.77
C LEU A 76 10.15 5.79 18.83
N GLU A 77 10.36 6.61 19.85
CA GLU A 77 9.36 6.88 20.90
C GLU A 77 8.11 7.54 20.32
N GLU A 78 8.30 8.59 19.50
CA GLU A 78 7.20 9.22 18.76
C GLU A 78 6.52 8.23 17.81
N ALA A 79 7.29 7.38 17.14
CA ALA A 79 6.72 6.38 16.24
C ALA A 79 5.86 5.34 16.98
N VAL A 80 6.30 4.89 18.17
CA VAL A 80 5.52 3.99 19.02
C VAL A 80 4.25 4.66 19.52
N ASN A 81 4.33 5.92 19.96
CA ASN A 81 3.17 6.68 20.43
C ASN A 81 2.17 6.99 19.30
N GLY A 82 2.65 7.27 18.09
CA GLY A 82 1.85 7.55 16.91
C GLY A 82 1.31 6.31 16.19
N PHE A 83 1.81 5.11 16.54
CA PHE A 83 1.42 3.86 15.89
C PHE A 83 -0.10 3.61 15.88
N PRO A 84 -0.85 3.74 17.01
CA PRO A 84 -2.28 3.45 17.01
C PRO A 84 -3.06 4.34 16.03
N GLN A 85 -2.77 5.65 16.02
CA GLN A 85 -3.42 6.60 15.12
C GLN A 85 -3.11 6.27 13.65
N ALA A 86 -1.85 5.98 13.33
CA ALA A 86 -1.45 5.62 11.98
C ALA A 86 -2.15 4.34 11.48
N MET A 87 -2.41 3.37 12.35
CA MET A 87 -3.15 2.15 11.99
C MET A 87 -4.65 2.41 11.80
N GLU A 88 -5.25 3.27 12.62
CA GLU A 88 -6.65 3.69 12.45
C GLU A 88 -6.84 4.44 11.13
N ASP A 89 -5.96 5.39 10.82
CA ASP A 89 -6.01 6.15 9.57
C ASP A 89 -5.78 5.24 8.35
N ALA A 90 -4.86 4.27 8.45
CA ALA A 90 -4.62 3.28 7.41
C ALA A 90 -5.84 2.38 7.18
N MET A 91 -6.51 1.96 8.25
CA MET A 91 -7.75 1.19 8.18
C MET A 91 -8.86 2.00 7.53
N ALA A 92 -9.03 3.26 7.91
CA ALA A 92 -10.05 4.15 7.35
C ALA A 92 -9.86 4.33 5.83
N ARG A 93 -8.63 4.60 5.39
CA ARG A 93 -8.28 4.70 3.95
C ARG A 93 -8.59 3.41 3.20
N MET A 94 -8.24 2.26 3.78
CA MET A 94 -8.53 0.96 3.18
C MET A 94 -10.04 0.72 3.01
N VAL A 95 -10.84 1.07 4.02
CA VAL A 95 -12.30 0.95 3.95
C VAL A 95 -12.87 1.88 2.89
N GLU A 96 -12.39 3.11 2.80
CA GLU A 96 -12.80 4.09 1.79
C GLU A 96 -12.49 3.59 0.37
N GLU A 97 -11.28 3.08 0.13
CA GLU A 97 -10.87 2.51 -1.15
C GLU A 97 -11.71 1.28 -1.53
N ALA A 98 -11.97 0.40 -0.56
CA ALA A 98 -12.83 -0.77 -0.77
C ALA A 98 -14.26 -0.38 -1.17
N GLN A 99 -14.84 0.63 -0.51
CA GLN A 99 -16.18 1.14 -0.86
C GLN A 99 -16.20 1.78 -2.25
N LYS A 100 -15.16 2.54 -2.61
CA LYS A 100 -15.04 3.16 -3.93
C LYS A 100 -15.01 2.10 -5.04
N LEU A 101 -14.20 1.06 -4.88
CA LEU A 101 -14.11 -0.05 -5.82
C LEU A 101 -15.45 -0.78 -5.99
N GLN A 102 -16.19 -1.00 -4.90
CA GLN A 102 -17.52 -1.62 -4.97
C GLN A 102 -18.51 -0.77 -5.80
N ARG A 103 -18.48 0.57 -5.65
CA ARG A 103 -19.33 1.48 -6.43
C ARG A 103 -18.96 1.48 -7.92
N GLU A 104 -17.67 1.48 -8.24
CA GLU A 104 -17.19 1.41 -9.62
C GLU A 104 -17.58 0.09 -10.30
N GLN A 105 -17.49 -1.04 -9.58
CA GLN A 105 -17.92 -2.34 -10.08
C GLN A 105 -19.45 -2.41 -10.31
N ALA A 106 -20.24 -1.83 -9.41
CA ALA A 106 -21.69 -1.76 -9.55
C ALA A 106 -22.13 -0.89 -10.74
N ASN A 107 -21.45 0.25 -10.99
CA ASN A 107 -21.74 1.13 -12.12
C ASN A 107 -21.32 0.54 -13.48
N LYS A 108 -20.33 -0.36 -13.51
CA LYS A 108 -19.87 -0.98 -14.76
C LYS A 108 -20.87 -1.98 -15.37
N ILE A 109 -21.91 -2.36 -14.64
CA ILE A 109 -22.91 -3.36 -15.09
C ILE A 109 -24.08 -2.72 -15.88
N VAL A 110 -24.24 -1.39 -15.87
CA VAL A 110 -25.29 -0.71 -16.66
C VAL A 110 -24.66 0.15 -17.74
N THR A 111 -24.27 -0.47 -18.85
CA THR A 111 -24.05 0.27 -20.10
C THR A 111 -25.41 0.44 -20.80
N PRO A 112 -25.81 1.66 -21.21
CA PRO A 112 -27.09 1.93 -21.88
C PRO A 112 -27.31 1.24 -23.24
N ASP A 113 -26.35 0.45 -23.74
CA ASP A 113 -26.44 -0.19 -25.05
C ASP A 113 -27.33 -1.44 -25.08
N ASP A 114 -27.64 -2.06 -23.93
CA ASP A 114 -28.53 -3.23 -23.86
C ASP A 114 -30.03 -2.88 -23.86
N LEU A 115 -30.40 -1.60 -23.64
CA LEU A 115 -31.80 -1.15 -23.61
C LEU A 115 -32.34 -0.71 -24.99
N LYS A 116 -31.48 -0.64 -26.02
CA LYS A 116 -31.85 -0.09 -27.33
C LYS A 116 -32.14 -1.13 -28.41
N LYS A 117 -32.24 -2.41 -28.05
CA LYS A 117 -32.41 -3.52 -29.00
C LYS A 117 -33.70 -4.32 -28.82
N ASP A 118 -34.77 -3.69 -28.33
CA ASP A 118 -36.09 -4.34 -28.21
C ASP A 118 -37.27 -3.49 -28.68
N ASN A 119 -37.07 -2.67 -29.73
CA ASN A 119 -38.16 -1.93 -30.40
C ASN A 119 -37.95 -1.90 -31.92
N GLY A 120 -37.95 -3.07 -32.55
CA GLY A 120 -37.80 -3.16 -34.00
C GLY A 120 -38.14 -4.53 -34.56
N GLY A 121 -39.39 -4.95 -34.43
CA GLY A 121 -39.83 -6.20 -35.05
C GLY A 121 -41.31 -6.49 -34.93
N ILE A 122 -42.16 -5.79 -35.70
CA ILE A 122 -43.34 -6.42 -36.30
C ILE A 122 -43.40 -6.01 -37.77
N ILE A 123 -43.13 -6.99 -38.62
CA ILE A 123 -43.44 -7.04 -40.05
C ILE A 123 -44.75 -7.81 -40.16
N ILE A 124 -45.82 -7.17 -40.65
CA ILE A 124 -46.75 -7.57 -41.73
C ILE A 124 -48.00 -6.70 -41.70
#